data_AF-A0A179FBN7-F1
#
_entry.id   AF-A0A179FBN7-F1
#
_cell.length_a   1.000
_cell.length_b   1.000
_cell.length_c   1.000
_cell.angle_alpha   90.00
_cell.angle_beta   90.00
_cell.angle_gamma   90.00
#
_symmetry.space_group_name_H-M   'P 1'
#
loop_
_entity.id
_entity.type
_entity.pdbx_description
1 polymer ?
#
loop_
_entity_poly.entity_id
_entity_poly.type
_entity_poly.pdbx_seq_one_letter_code
_entity_poly.pdbx_strand_id
1 'polypeptide(L)'
;MEVHSRDTGDGTTNETLISASLASHMTIAAFTAIAWYNVIELDISVYMAFKRKRGLYFWSIVLSTQGILLHSLAFILKFYGIITQFEVTCTMITIGWYLMVTGQSLVLYSRLNLIVRETWIIRAVLIMIIWNAITLHIPTTVLTFGSNSPNPDRFTHGFRIMEMIQMTMFSIQELIISATYIWATMRFLRPVYNDRVRSVMTQLVWINVAIILMDVAMLTMEYLDYYSIQVAMKAAIYSVKLKLEFTVLNQLIRISKPSNNFSLNLDEPGNQPAPGTRPGVANHSSTTKHRTWACGWA
;
A
#
# COMPACT_ATOMS: atom_id res chain seq x y z
N MET A 1 41.74 14.12 1.07
CA MET A 1 40.60 15.06 1.05
C MET A 1 40.43 15.51 -0.39
N GLU A 2 39.83 14.64 -1.21
CA GLU A 2 39.53 14.99 -2.60
C GLU A 2 38.14 15.61 -2.64
N VAL A 3 38.12 16.86 -3.10
CA VAL A 3 36.91 17.59 -3.44
C VAL A 3 36.31 16.90 -4.67
N HIS A 4 35.32 16.04 -4.46
CA HIS A 4 34.53 15.48 -5.54
C HIS A 4 33.70 16.63 -6.14
N SER A 5 34.01 16.96 -7.39
CA SER A 5 33.36 17.97 -8.23
C SER A 5 31.83 17.85 -8.19
N ARG A 6 31.19 18.80 -7.47
CA ARG A 6 29.74 18.99 -7.38
C ARG A 6 29.19 19.76 -8.59
N ASP A 7 29.49 19.31 -9.81
CA ASP A 7 28.92 19.90 -11.04
C ASP A 7 27.90 18.98 -11.72
N THR A 8 27.49 17.90 -11.05
CA THR A 8 26.33 17.09 -11.44
C THR A 8 25.17 17.47 -10.54
N GLY A 9 24.05 17.94 -11.12
CA GLY A 9 22.81 18.11 -10.38
C GLY A 9 22.49 16.83 -9.62
N ASP A 10 22.27 16.92 -8.32
CA ASP A 10 21.96 15.77 -7.46
C ASP A 10 20.48 15.35 -7.55
N GLY A 11 19.70 16.11 -8.33
CA GLY A 11 18.27 15.96 -8.55
C GLY A 11 17.41 16.81 -7.60
N THR A 12 17.99 17.47 -6.59
CA THR A 12 17.26 18.26 -5.59
C THR A 12 16.81 19.62 -6.14
N THR A 13 17.61 20.21 -7.02
CA THR A 13 17.33 21.46 -7.74
C THR A 13 16.72 21.19 -9.12
N ASN A 14 16.45 22.25 -9.91
CA ASN A 14 15.94 22.14 -11.28
C ASN A 14 17.03 21.78 -12.31
N GLU A 15 18.20 21.32 -11.86
CA GLU A 15 19.27 20.86 -12.72
C GLU A 15 18.97 19.46 -13.28
N THR A 16 19.33 19.24 -14.54
CA THR A 16 19.13 17.95 -15.21
C THR A 16 20.20 16.94 -14.81
N LEU A 17 19.83 15.66 -14.76
CA LEU A 17 20.74 14.55 -14.46
C LEU A 17 21.52 14.04 -15.68
N ILE A 18 21.56 14.79 -16.79
CA ILE A 18 22.17 14.32 -18.04
C ILE A 18 23.68 14.05 -17.89
N SER A 19 24.36 14.77 -16.99
CA SER A 19 25.79 14.61 -16.70
C SER A 19 26.11 13.46 -15.74
N ALA A 20 25.10 12.75 -15.22
CA ALA A 20 25.33 11.63 -14.30
C ALA A 20 26.00 10.43 -14.99
N SER A 21 26.54 9.52 -14.18
CA SER A 21 27.15 8.28 -14.69
C SER A 21 26.11 7.39 -15.37
N LEU A 22 26.53 6.63 -16.40
CA LEU A 22 25.67 5.64 -17.07
C LEU A 22 25.04 4.66 -16.08
N ALA A 23 25.79 4.26 -15.04
CA ALA A 23 25.28 3.38 -13.99
C ALA A 23 24.07 4.00 -13.28
N SER A 24 24.12 5.29 -12.95
CA SER A 24 23.01 6.01 -12.31
C SER A 24 21.76 6.03 -13.20
N HIS A 25 21.90 6.32 -14.49
CA HIS A 25 20.76 6.31 -15.43
C HIS A 25 20.14 4.93 -15.56
N MET A 26 20.97 3.89 -15.69
CA MET A 26 20.51 2.50 -15.78
C MET A 26 19.77 2.06 -14.50
N THR A 27 20.27 2.45 -13.33
CA THR A 27 19.62 2.16 -12.04
C THR A 27 18.27 2.86 -11.92
N ILE A 28 18.18 4.16 -12.27
CA ILE A 28 16.92 4.91 -12.28
C ILE A 28 15.91 4.24 -13.23
N ALA A 29 16.34 3.94 -14.46
CA ALA A 29 15.49 3.29 -15.46
C ALA A 29 14.98 1.93 -14.99
N ALA A 30 15.84 1.10 -14.38
CA ALA A 30 15.47 -0.20 -13.85
C ALA A 30 14.41 -0.09 -12.74
N PHE A 31 14.60 0.79 -11.76
CA PHE A 31 13.62 0.98 -10.68
C PHE A 31 12.30 1.54 -11.19
N THR A 32 12.33 2.51 -12.11
CA THR A 32 11.09 3.04 -12.69
C THR A 32 10.34 1.99 -13.52
N ALA A 33 11.06 1.15 -14.29
CA ALA A 33 10.45 0.04 -15.03
C ALA A 33 9.77 -0.96 -14.10
N ILE A 34 10.44 -1.34 -12.99
CA ILE A 34 9.84 -2.20 -11.95
C ILE A 34 8.58 -1.55 -11.37
N ALA A 35 8.64 -0.26 -11.03
CA ALA A 35 7.52 0.46 -10.46
C ALA A 35 6.31 0.46 -11.40
N TRP A 36 6.51 0.79 -12.68
CA TRP A 36 5.43 0.85 -13.67
C TRP A 36 4.84 -0.52 -13.99
N TYR A 37 5.69 -1.54 -14.14
CA TYR A 37 5.23 -2.91 -14.34
C TYR A 37 4.33 -3.36 -13.19
N ASN A 38 4.80 -3.18 -11.95
CA ASN A 38 4.03 -3.56 -10.76
C ASN A 38 2.72 -2.78 -10.66
N VAL A 39 2.72 -1.49 -10.95
CA VAL A 39 1.49 -0.68 -10.94
C VAL A 39 0.49 -1.19 -11.96
N ILE A 40 0.90 -1.42 -13.21
CA ILE A 40 0.00 -1.90 -14.27
C ILE A 40 -0.61 -3.26 -13.88
N GLU A 41 0.23 -4.19 -13.43
CA GLU A 41 -0.23 -5.50 -12.96
C GLU A 41 -1.21 -5.38 -11.79
N LEU A 42 -0.91 -4.48 -10.84
CA LEU A 42 -1.73 -4.25 -9.66
C LEU A 42 -3.08 -3.60 -10.00
N ASP A 43 -3.10 -2.60 -10.88
CA ASP A 43 -4.33 -1.97 -11.36
C ASP A 43 -5.24 -3.00 -12.00
N ILE A 44 -4.71 -3.81 -12.93
CA ILE A 44 -5.47 -4.90 -13.57
C ILE A 44 -6.02 -5.87 -12.51
N SER A 45 -5.17 -6.30 -11.59
CA SER A 45 -5.55 -7.24 -10.52
C SER A 45 -6.64 -6.69 -9.60
N VAL A 46 -6.55 -5.42 -9.22
CA VAL A 46 -7.55 -4.73 -8.39
C VAL A 46 -8.88 -4.59 -9.14
N TYR A 47 -8.85 -4.15 -10.40
CA TYR A 47 -10.07 -4.01 -11.20
C TYR A 47 -10.78 -5.34 -11.45
N MET A 48 -10.02 -6.44 -11.58
CA MET A 48 -10.58 -7.79 -11.72
C MET A 48 -11.12 -8.35 -10.39
N ALA A 49 -10.46 -8.06 -9.26
CA ALA A 49 -10.84 -8.60 -7.96
C ALA A 49 -12.11 -7.94 -7.38
N PHE A 50 -12.27 -6.62 -7.55
CA PHE A 50 -13.35 -5.87 -6.91
C PHE A 50 -14.59 -5.72 -7.81
N LYS A 51 -15.67 -6.43 -7.47
CA LYS A 51 -16.98 -6.29 -8.17
C LYS A 51 -17.67 -4.95 -7.87
N ARG A 52 -17.44 -4.35 -6.70
CA ARG A 52 -18.05 -3.07 -6.29
C ARG A 52 -16.98 -2.03 -5.96
N LYS A 53 -16.81 -1.05 -6.84
CA LYS A 53 -15.77 0.00 -6.79
C LYS A 53 -16.10 1.16 -5.85
N ARG A 54 -16.49 0.88 -4.60
CA ARG A 54 -16.95 1.91 -3.64
C ARG A 54 -16.27 1.89 -2.27
N GLY A 55 -15.49 0.86 -1.96
CA GLY A 55 -14.79 0.76 -0.68
C GLY A 55 -13.62 1.74 -0.56
N LEU A 56 -13.31 2.17 0.67
CA LEU A 56 -12.13 2.99 0.96
C LEU A 56 -10.86 2.32 0.46
N TYR A 57 -10.69 1.02 0.74
CA TYR A 57 -9.56 0.22 0.24
C TYR A 57 -9.34 0.37 -1.27
N PHE A 58 -10.43 0.23 -2.05
CA PHE A 58 -10.37 0.30 -3.51
C PHE A 58 -9.88 1.67 -3.99
N TRP A 59 -10.41 2.75 -3.42
CA TRP A 59 -9.97 4.09 -3.78
C TRP A 59 -8.55 4.39 -3.30
N SER A 60 -8.17 3.94 -2.09
CA SER A 60 -6.82 4.13 -1.56
C SER A 60 -5.77 3.44 -2.41
N ILE A 61 -6.02 2.20 -2.84
CA ILE A 61 -5.06 1.45 -3.65
C ILE A 61 -4.93 2.03 -5.07
N VAL A 62 -6.05 2.37 -5.72
CA VAL A 62 -6.05 2.96 -7.06
C VAL A 62 -5.41 4.35 -7.05
N LEU A 63 -5.74 5.19 -6.07
CA LEU A 63 -5.11 6.52 -5.99
C LEU A 63 -3.61 6.41 -5.69
N SER A 64 -3.19 5.44 -4.86
CA SER A 64 -1.77 5.22 -4.57
C SER A 64 -1.01 4.74 -5.81
N THR A 65 -1.56 3.81 -6.60
CA THR A 65 -0.93 3.37 -7.86
C THR A 65 -0.83 4.48 -8.89
N GLN A 66 -1.89 5.28 -9.08
CA GLN A 66 -1.82 6.45 -9.95
C GLN A 66 -0.82 7.50 -9.43
N GLY A 67 -0.70 7.65 -8.11
CA GLY A 67 0.31 8.49 -7.47
C GLY A 67 1.73 8.06 -7.82
N ILE A 68 2.03 6.76 -7.76
CA ILE A 68 3.33 6.19 -8.13
C ILE A 68 3.67 6.48 -9.60
N LEU A 69 2.71 6.28 -10.52
CA LEU A 69 2.91 6.56 -11.94
C LEU A 69 3.21 8.04 -12.17
N LEU A 70 2.37 8.92 -11.62
CA LEU A 70 2.48 10.36 -11.79
C LEU A 70 3.80 10.89 -11.22
N HIS A 71 4.16 10.45 -10.02
CA HIS A 71 5.41 10.81 -9.36
C HIS A 71 6.63 10.37 -10.17
N SER A 72 6.66 9.11 -10.60
CA SER A 72 7.78 8.56 -11.38
C SER A 72 7.91 9.27 -12.73
N LEU A 73 6.78 9.53 -13.40
CA LEU A 73 6.75 10.26 -14.66
C LEU A 73 7.27 11.68 -14.49
N ALA A 74 6.87 12.38 -13.42
CA ALA A 74 7.30 13.75 -13.16
C ALA A 74 8.81 13.86 -12.92
N PHE A 75 9.39 12.89 -12.22
CA PHE A 75 10.83 12.84 -12.04
C PHE A 75 11.58 12.51 -13.33
N ILE A 76 11.06 11.63 -14.20
CA ILE A 76 11.66 11.43 -15.53
C ILE A 76 11.64 12.75 -16.32
N LEU A 77 10.48 13.43 -16.38
CA LEU A 77 10.34 14.69 -17.11
C LEU A 77 11.29 15.77 -16.60
N LYS A 78 11.48 15.83 -15.27
CA LYS A 78 12.41 16.74 -14.60
C LYS A 78 13.88 16.36 -14.89
N PHE A 79 14.28 15.12 -14.59
CA PHE A 79 15.67 14.69 -14.67
C PHE A 79 16.27 14.79 -16.07
N TYR A 80 15.46 14.56 -17.11
CA TYR A 80 15.90 14.65 -18.50
C TYR A 80 15.57 15.99 -19.16
N GLY A 81 15.10 16.99 -18.40
CA GLY A 81 14.83 18.35 -18.90
C GLY A 81 13.77 18.41 -20.02
N ILE A 82 12.86 17.43 -20.08
CA ILE A 82 11.81 17.36 -21.10
C ILE A 82 10.83 18.54 -20.91
N ILE A 83 10.54 18.88 -19.65
CA ILE A 83 9.79 20.07 -19.28
C ILE A 83 10.72 20.98 -18.49
N THR A 84 11.01 22.16 -19.03
CA THR A 84 11.92 23.15 -18.44
C THR A 84 11.27 24.01 -17.35
N GLN A 85 9.93 24.10 -17.35
CA GLN A 85 9.15 24.82 -16.35
C GLN A 85 9.08 24.00 -15.05
N PHE A 86 9.81 24.45 -14.03
CA PHE A 86 9.89 23.75 -12.74
C PHE A 86 8.54 23.73 -12.02
N GLU A 87 7.67 24.71 -12.26
CA GLU A 87 6.35 24.80 -11.63
C GLU A 87 5.49 23.60 -12.03
N VAL A 88 5.55 23.20 -13.31
CA VAL A 88 4.78 22.07 -13.84
C VAL A 88 5.30 20.75 -13.27
N THR A 89 6.62 20.53 -13.33
CA THR A 89 7.24 19.29 -12.85
C THR A 89 7.09 19.15 -11.33
N CYS A 90 7.32 20.23 -10.55
CA CYS A 90 7.14 20.22 -9.10
C CYS A 90 5.69 20.00 -8.67
N THR A 91 4.73 20.59 -9.38
CA THR A 91 3.29 20.34 -9.11
C THR A 91 2.96 18.87 -9.33
N MET A 92 3.44 18.29 -10.44
CA MET A 92 3.19 16.88 -10.76
C MET A 92 3.86 15.92 -9.77
N ILE A 93 5.10 16.21 -9.35
CA ILE A 93 5.80 15.50 -8.27
C ILE A 93 4.98 15.55 -6.98
N THR A 94 4.53 16.74 -6.58
CA THR A 94 3.83 16.96 -5.31
C THR A 94 2.49 16.21 -5.27
N ILE A 95 1.69 16.31 -6.33
CA ILE A 95 0.40 15.60 -6.43
C ILE A 95 0.64 14.09 -6.42
N GLY A 96 1.60 13.59 -7.22
CA GLY A 96 1.94 12.17 -7.27
C GLY A 96 2.39 11.65 -5.90
N TRP A 97 3.24 12.40 -5.21
CA TRP A 97 3.76 12.08 -3.88
C TRP A 97 2.64 11.99 -2.83
N TYR A 98 1.72 12.97 -2.81
CA TYR A 98 0.60 12.97 -1.86
C TYR A 98 -0.29 11.74 -2.04
N LEU A 99 -0.65 11.44 -3.30
CA LEU A 99 -1.48 10.29 -3.63
C LEU A 99 -0.77 8.98 -3.29
N MET A 100 0.53 8.89 -3.59
CA MET A 100 1.36 7.71 -3.29
C MET A 100 1.44 7.43 -1.78
N VAL A 101 1.94 8.39 -0.99
CA VAL A 101 2.26 8.18 0.44
C VAL A 101 1.02 8.12 1.31
N THR A 102 0.10 9.08 1.17
CA THR A 102 -1.17 9.06 1.92
C THR A 102 -2.04 7.90 1.47
N GLY A 103 -2.08 7.61 0.16
CA GLY A 103 -2.81 6.48 -0.38
C GLY A 103 -2.36 5.16 0.25
N GLN A 104 -1.06 4.91 0.34
CA GLN A 104 -0.52 3.70 0.97
C GLN A 104 -0.89 3.63 2.47
N SER A 105 -0.79 4.74 3.18
CA SER A 105 -1.18 4.81 4.60
C SER A 105 -2.66 4.47 4.79
N LEU A 106 -3.53 4.91 3.87
CA LEU A 106 -4.96 4.59 3.88
C LEU A 106 -5.25 3.13 3.49
N VAL A 107 -4.43 2.50 2.63
CA VAL A 107 -4.51 1.06 2.33
C VAL A 107 -4.26 0.25 3.60
N LEU A 108 -3.18 0.56 4.33
CA LEU A 108 -2.84 -0.06 5.60
C LEU A 108 -3.96 0.14 6.65
N TYR A 109 -4.47 1.37 6.77
CA TYR A 109 -5.60 1.70 7.64
C TYR A 109 -6.84 0.87 7.29
N SER A 110 -7.19 0.79 6.01
CA SER A 110 -8.38 0.04 5.57
C SER A 110 -8.24 -1.45 5.87
N ARG A 111 -7.03 -2.02 5.80
CA ARG A 111 -6.78 -3.40 6.24
C ARG A 111 -6.90 -3.56 7.74
N LEU A 112 -6.32 -2.64 8.51
CA LEU A 112 -6.41 -2.66 9.97
C LEU A 112 -7.87 -2.64 10.44
N ASN A 113 -8.71 -1.82 9.81
CA ASN A 113 -10.14 -1.71 10.07
C ASN A 113 -10.93 -3.01 9.80
N LEU A 114 -10.40 -3.96 9.02
CA LEU A 114 -11.02 -5.27 8.79
C LEU A 114 -10.72 -6.27 9.92
N ILE A 115 -9.63 -6.08 10.66
CA ILE A 115 -9.17 -7.02 11.70
C ILE A 115 -9.51 -6.49 13.10
N VAL A 116 -9.24 -5.21 13.35
CA VAL A 116 -9.47 -4.57 14.64
C VAL A 116 -10.95 -4.22 14.77
N ARG A 117 -11.57 -4.54 15.91
CA ARG A 117 -12.96 -4.16 16.20
C ARG A 117 -13.04 -2.89 17.06
N GLU A 118 -11.98 -2.61 17.79
CA GLU A 118 -11.83 -1.48 18.69
C GLU A 118 -11.74 -0.16 17.92
N THR A 119 -12.86 0.56 17.85
CA THR A 119 -12.99 1.80 17.09
C THR A 119 -12.07 2.93 17.56
N TRP A 120 -11.65 2.93 18.83
CA TRP A 120 -10.73 3.93 19.36
C TRP A 120 -9.33 3.81 18.72
N ILE A 121 -8.83 2.59 18.50
CA ILE A 121 -7.53 2.34 17.86
C ILE A 121 -7.57 2.82 16.41
N ILE A 122 -8.63 2.43 15.69
CA ILE A 122 -8.83 2.80 14.29
C ILE A 122 -8.88 4.33 14.17
N ARG A 123 -9.67 5.00 15.01
CA ARG A 123 -9.75 6.47 15.01
C ARG A 123 -8.40 7.13 15.35
N ALA A 124 -7.66 6.61 16.32
CA ALA A 124 -6.34 7.12 16.67
C ALA A 124 -5.36 7.01 15.50
N VAL A 125 -5.35 5.87 14.79
CA VAL A 125 -4.53 5.67 13.59
C VAL A 125 -4.93 6.64 12.48
N LEU A 126 -6.24 6.85 12.24
CA LEU A 126 -6.70 7.80 11.23
C LEU A 126 -6.27 9.24 11.58
N ILE A 127 -6.39 9.64 12.85
CA ILE A 127 -5.96 10.96 13.32
C ILE A 127 -4.45 11.13 13.11
N MET A 128 -3.65 10.11 13.42
CA MET A 128 -2.21 10.10 13.17
C MET A 128 -1.88 10.30 11.68
N ILE A 129 -2.56 9.57 10.78
CA ILE A 129 -2.36 9.70 9.33
C ILE A 129 -2.68 11.13 8.85
N ILE A 130 -3.81 11.69 9.29
CA ILE A 130 -4.23 13.04 8.90
C ILE A 130 -3.25 14.09 9.42
N TRP A 131 -2.84 13.96 10.68
CA TRP A 131 -1.89 14.88 11.32
C TRP A 131 -0.54 14.88 10.59
N ASN A 132 0.03 13.70 10.32
CA ASN A 132 1.29 13.57 9.61
C ASN A 132 1.17 14.05 8.16
N ALA A 133 0.06 13.75 7.47
CA ALA A 133 -0.16 14.25 6.12
C ALA A 133 -0.13 15.79 6.10
N ILE A 134 -0.82 16.48 7.02
CA ILE A 134 -0.82 17.95 7.04
C ILE A 134 0.55 18.51 7.44
N THR A 135 1.12 18.00 8.54
CA THR A 135 2.34 18.55 9.14
C THR A 135 3.60 18.29 8.31
N LEU A 136 3.65 17.19 7.56
CA LEU A 136 4.80 16.84 6.73
C LEU A 136 4.62 17.31 5.29
N HIS A 137 3.43 17.18 4.70
CA HIS A 137 3.27 17.55 3.29
C HIS A 137 3.41 19.04 3.02
N ILE A 138 2.87 19.90 3.89
CA ILE A 138 2.86 21.36 3.65
C ILE A 138 4.29 21.91 3.66
N PRO A 139 5.13 21.69 4.70
CA PRO A 139 6.48 22.23 4.71
C PRO A 139 7.35 21.65 3.61
N THR A 140 7.26 20.34 3.34
CA THR A 140 8.00 19.72 2.23
C THR A 140 7.63 20.38 0.91
N THR A 141 6.35 20.62 0.64
CA THR A 141 5.92 21.25 -0.62
C THR A 141 6.52 22.64 -0.78
N VAL A 142 6.47 23.47 0.26
CA VAL A 142 7.07 24.82 0.23
C VAL A 142 8.57 24.73 -0.07
N LEU A 143 9.27 23.79 0.57
CA LEU A 143 10.70 23.58 0.38
C LEU A 143 11.05 23.01 -1.00
N THR A 144 10.24 22.10 -1.55
CA THR A 144 10.40 21.55 -2.91
C THR A 144 10.29 22.63 -3.97
N PHE A 145 9.27 23.50 -3.88
CA PHE A 145 9.14 24.62 -4.81
C PHE A 145 10.26 25.63 -4.63
N GLY A 146 10.68 25.89 -3.39
CA GLY A 146 11.80 26.77 -3.08
C GLY A 146 13.13 26.27 -3.65
N SER A 147 13.46 24.99 -3.47
CA SER A 147 14.72 24.39 -3.94
C SER A 147 14.80 24.24 -5.46
N ASN A 148 13.66 24.28 -6.15
CA ASN A 148 13.58 24.23 -7.61
C ASN A 148 13.36 25.61 -8.26
N SER A 149 13.21 26.66 -7.44
CA SER A 149 13.08 28.04 -7.90
C SER A 149 14.41 28.61 -8.41
N PRO A 150 14.41 29.79 -9.08
CA PRO A 150 15.64 30.45 -9.53
C PRO A 150 16.64 30.80 -8.42
N ASN A 151 16.22 30.80 -7.14
CA ASN A 151 17.07 31.09 -5.98
C ASN A 151 17.11 29.88 -5.01
N PRO A 152 17.74 28.76 -5.41
CA PRO A 152 17.63 27.50 -4.68
C PRO A 152 18.39 27.49 -3.35
N ASP A 153 19.52 28.21 -3.25
CA ASP A 153 20.48 28.13 -2.13
C ASP A 153 19.86 28.35 -0.75
N ARG A 154 18.82 29.19 -0.66
CA ARG A 154 18.13 29.50 0.60
C ARG A 154 17.27 28.34 1.10
N PHE A 155 16.85 27.45 0.21
CA PHE A 155 15.88 26.39 0.48
C PHE A 155 16.50 24.99 0.45
N THR A 156 17.58 24.77 -0.30
CA THR A 156 18.19 23.44 -0.46
C THR A 156 18.59 22.80 0.87
N HIS A 157 19.19 23.56 1.79
CA HIS A 157 19.57 23.02 3.10
C HIS A 157 18.35 22.62 3.94
N GLY A 158 17.32 23.47 3.98
CA GLY A 158 16.06 23.19 4.67
C GLY A 158 15.32 22.00 4.05
N PHE A 159 15.32 21.90 2.72
CA PHE A 159 14.73 20.79 1.97
C PHE A 159 15.37 19.45 2.37
N ARG A 160 16.70 19.34 2.34
CA ARG A 160 17.41 18.09 2.72
C ARG A 160 17.09 17.64 4.15
N ILE A 161 17.04 18.57 5.11
CA ILE A 161 16.68 18.24 6.49
C ILE A 161 15.20 17.80 6.58
N MET A 162 14.30 18.52 5.91
CA MET A 162 12.88 18.17 5.89
C MET A 162 12.65 16.81 5.24
N GLU A 163 13.40 16.46 4.20
CA GLU A 163 13.30 15.15 3.55
C GLU A 163 13.65 14.00 4.49
N MET A 164 14.72 14.13 5.28
CA MET A 164 15.05 13.15 6.32
C MET A 164 13.96 13.04 7.38
N ILE A 165 13.41 14.18 7.82
CA ILE A 165 12.33 14.23 8.83
C ILE A 165 11.07 13.54 8.31
N GLN A 166 10.58 13.91 7.12
CA GLN A 166 9.34 13.35 6.58
C GLN A 166 9.47 11.84 6.35
N MET A 167 10.62 11.38 5.84
CA MET A 167 10.83 9.96 5.54
C MET A 167 10.86 9.14 6.82
N THR A 168 11.52 9.66 7.86
CA THR A 168 11.55 9.05 9.19
C THR A 168 10.16 9.01 9.82
N MET A 169 9.41 10.11 9.77
CA MET A 169 8.08 10.19 10.38
C MET A 169 7.06 9.30 9.66
N PHE A 170 7.07 9.25 8.33
CA PHE A 170 6.23 8.31 7.57
C PHE A 170 6.63 6.86 7.82
N SER A 171 7.92 6.56 7.92
CA SER A 171 8.36 5.21 8.29
C SER A 171 7.89 4.81 9.70
N ILE A 172 8.01 5.69 10.69
CA ILE A 172 7.49 5.45 12.05
C ILE A 172 5.96 5.22 12.00
N GLN A 173 5.24 6.00 11.20
CA GLN A 173 3.80 5.80 11.00
C GLN A 173 3.48 4.41 10.43
N GLU A 174 4.19 3.99 9.38
CA GLU A 174 4.02 2.67 8.77
C GLU A 174 4.36 1.55 9.76
N LEU A 175 5.41 1.70 10.57
CA LEU A 175 5.78 0.77 11.63
C LEU A 175 4.69 0.65 12.71
N ILE A 176 4.11 1.77 13.16
CA ILE A 176 3.03 1.78 14.15
C ILE A 176 1.80 1.03 13.62
N ILE A 177 1.40 1.30 12.37
CA ILE A 177 0.23 0.65 11.76
C ILE A 177 0.50 -0.86 11.60
N SER A 178 1.69 -1.23 11.13
CA SER A 178 2.11 -2.62 10.92
C SER A 178 2.20 -3.39 12.24
N ALA A 179 2.78 -2.80 13.29
CA ALA A 179 2.85 -3.40 14.61
C ALA A 179 1.46 -3.61 15.22
N THR A 180 0.58 -2.61 15.10
CA THR A 180 -0.81 -2.69 15.58
C THR A 180 -1.57 -3.80 14.84
N TYR A 181 -1.35 -3.93 13.53
CA TYR A 181 -1.94 -4.98 12.71
C TYR A 181 -1.50 -6.38 13.15
N ILE A 182 -0.19 -6.59 13.35
CA ILE A 182 0.37 -7.87 13.81
C ILE A 182 -0.19 -8.22 15.20
N TRP A 183 -0.19 -7.26 16.13
CA TRP A 183 -0.73 -7.44 17.48
C TRP A 183 -2.21 -7.86 17.44
N ALA A 184 -3.04 -7.16 16.67
CA ALA A 184 -4.45 -7.47 16.53
C ALA A 184 -4.68 -8.85 15.92
N THR A 185 -3.92 -9.18 14.86
CA THR A 185 -4.00 -10.48 14.19
C THR A 185 -3.68 -11.62 15.15
N MET A 186 -2.60 -11.50 15.93
CA MET A 186 -2.22 -12.50 16.93
C MET A 186 -3.28 -12.67 18.02
N ARG A 187 -3.91 -11.57 18.47
CA ARG A 187 -4.96 -11.59 19.50
C ARG A 187 -6.24 -12.26 19.00
N PHE A 188 -6.71 -11.94 17.80
CA PHE A 188 -7.99 -12.44 17.27
C PHE A 188 -7.93 -13.87 16.74
N LEU A 189 -6.78 -14.33 16.25
CA LEU A 189 -6.66 -15.68 15.65
C LEU A 189 -6.16 -16.75 16.63
N ARG A 190 -5.67 -16.39 17.82
CA ARG A 190 -5.27 -17.35 18.88
C ARG A 190 -6.37 -18.36 19.25
N PRO A 191 -7.67 -18.02 19.27
CA PRO A 191 -8.73 -18.97 19.61
C PRO A 191 -9.13 -19.94 18.46
N VAL A 192 -8.79 -19.61 17.20
CA VAL A 192 -9.19 -20.38 15.99
C VAL A 192 -8.01 -21.22 15.47
N TYR A 193 -7.14 -21.64 16.40
CA TYR A 193 -5.85 -22.24 16.11
C TYR A 193 -6.00 -23.64 15.50
N ASN A 194 -5.82 -23.75 14.18
CA ASN A 194 -5.75 -25.01 13.43
C ASN A 194 -4.57 -24.94 12.44
N ASP A 195 -4.03 -26.08 12.00
CA ASP A 195 -2.80 -26.14 11.19
C ASP A 195 -2.91 -25.36 9.86
N ARG A 196 -4.10 -25.31 9.27
CA ARG A 196 -4.37 -24.53 8.06
C ARG A 196 -4.34 -23.01 8.30
N VAL A 197 -4.77 -22.56 9.48
CA VAL A 197 -4.73 -21.14 9.89
C VAL A 197 -3.29 -20.74 10.23
N ARG A 198 -2.49 -21.66 10.77
CA ARG A 198 -1.08 -21.44 11.09
C ARG A 198 -0.24 -21.08 9.85
N SER A 199 -0.37 -21.84 8.75
CA SER A 199 0.41 -21.58 7.53
C SER A 199 0.12 -20.19 6.94
N VAL A 200 -1.16 -19.79 6.89
CA VAL A 200 -1.53 -18.48 6.35
C VAL A 200 -1.10 -17.36 7.30
N MET A 201 -1.19 -17.56 8.61
CA MET A 201 -0.71 -16.60 9.60
C MET A 201 0.80 -16.37 9.51
N THR A 202 1.60 -17.44 9.35
CA THR A 202 3.04 -17.33 9.14
C THR A 202 3.34 -16.54 7.86
N GLN A 203 2.59 -16.77 6.78
CA GLN A 203 2.72 -15.98 5.56
C GLN A 203 2.40 -14.49 5.77
N LEU A 204 1.33 -14.16 6.52
CA LEU A 204 0.97 -12.78 6.85
C LEU A 204 2.06 -12.08 7.65
N VAL A 205 2.67 -12.76 8.61
CA VAL A 205 3.78 -12.21 9.40
C VAL A 205 4.99 -11.96 8.52
N TRP A 206 5.39 -12.91 7.67
CA TRP A 206 6.52 -12.72 6.76
C TRP A 206 6.33 -11.55 5.81
N ILE A 207 5.12 -11.34 5.29
CA ILE A 207 4.84 -10.20 4.41
C ILE A 207 4.99 -8.86 5.17
N ASN A 208 4.47 -8.76 6.40
CA ASN A 208 4.66 -7.55 7.21
C ASN A 208 6.14 -7.32 7.55
N VAL A 209 6.90 -8.37 7.87
CA VAL A 209 8.36 -8.26 8.08
C VAL A 209 9.05 -7.76 6.83
N ALA A 210 8.69 -8.24 5.64
CA ALA A 210 9.25 -7.76 4.38
C ALA A 210 8.97 -6.27 4.15
N ILE A 211 7.77 -5.78 4.50
CA ILE A 211 7.42 -4.34 4.43
C ILE A 211 8.33 -3.52 5.33
N ILE A 212 8.54 -3.95 6.58
CA ILE A 212 9.44 -3.29 7.54
C ILE A 212 10.88 -3.24 7.02
N LEU A 213 11.37 -4.33 6.41
CA LEU A 213 12.71 -4.35 5.82
C LEU A 213 12.84 -3.36 4.65
N MET A 214 11.80 -3.22 3.83
CA MET A 214 11.75 -2.23 2.76
C MET A 214 11.76 -0.79 3.29
N ASP A 215 11.11 -0.52 4.42
CA ASP A 215 11.17 0.77 5.11
C ASP A 215 12.58 1.11 5.56
N VAL A 216 13.28 0.16 6.19
CA VAL A 216 14.67 0.35 6.62
C VAL A 216 15.58 0.60 5.42
N ALA A 217 15.38 -0.11 4.31
CA ALA A 217 16.14 0.11 3.07
C ALA A 217 15.91 1.53 2.52
N MET A 218 14.66 2.01 2.54
CA MET A 218 14.34 3.38 2.14
C MET A 218 15.00 4.43 3.03
N LEU A 219 14.93 4.27 4.36
CA LEU A 219 15.60 5.18 5.29
C LEU A 219 17.12 5.16 5.08
N THR A 220 17.71 3.99 4.90
CA THR A 220 19.16 3.88 4.69
C THR A 220 19.60 4.68 3.46
N MET A 221 18.88 4.57 2.35
CA MET A 221 19.21 5.32 1.14
C MET A 221 19.01 6.84 1.29
N GLU A 222 18.01 7.28 2.07
CA GLU A 222 17.83 8.68 2.45
C GLU A 222 19.07 9.23 3.18
N TYR A 223 19.53 8.52 4.21
CA TYR A 223 20.67 8.96 5.03
C TYR A 223 22.02 8.90 4.29
N LEU A 224 22.09 8.22 3.14
CA LEU A 224 23.26 8.21 2.26
C LEU A 224 23.29 9.39 1.28
N ASP A 225 22.29 10.29 1.29
CA ASP A 225 22.20 11.52 0.46
C ASP A 225 22.20 11.25 -1.06
N TYR A 226 21.81 10.04 -1.50
CA TYR A 226 21.70 9.67 -2.91
C TYR A 226 20.29 9.96 -3.48
N TYR A 227 19.91 11.23 -3.49
CA TYR A 227 18.56 11.70 -3.83
C TYR A 227 17.99 11.13 -5.14
N SER A 228 18.74 11.25 -6.25
CA SER A 228 18.28 10.82 -7.58
C SER A 228 17.90 9.33 -7.64
N ILE A 229 18.73 8.47 -7.05
CA ILE A 229 18.49 7.02 -7.02
C ILE A 229 17.39 6.69 -6.01
N GLN A 230 17.41 7.35 -4.85
CA GLN A 230 16.42 7.19 -3.78
C GLN A 230 15.01 7.47 -4.28
N VAL A 231 14.78 8.50 -5.11
CA VAL A 231 13.46 8.80 -5.68
C VAL A 231 12.94 7.69 -6.59
N ALA A 232 13.79 7.13 -7.45
CA ALA A 232 13.40 6.02 -8.33
C ALA A 232 13.15 4.74 -7.51
N MET A 233 14.03 4.44 -6.56
CA MET A 233 13.89 3.31 -5.64
C MET A 233 12.62 3.43 -4.78
N LYS A 234 12.27 4.64 -4.32
CA LYS A 234 11.03 4.94 -3.59
C LYS A 234 9.81 4.50 -4.39
N ALA A 235 9.68 4.90 -5.64
CA ALA A 235 8.56 4.47 -6.49
C ALA A 235 8.49 2.93 -6.63
N ALA A 236 9.64 2.27 -6.81
CA ALA A 236 9.70 0.81 -6.89
C ALA A 236 9.25 0.15 -5.59
N ILE A 237 9.77 0.60 -4.44
CA ILE A 237 9.43 0.05 -3.12
C ILE A 237 7.94 0.26 -2.81
N TYR A 238 7.41 1.47 -3.02
CA TYR A 238 5.98 1.74 -2.82
C TYR A 238 5.09 0.82 -3.69
N SER A 239 5.47 0.54 -4.95
CA SER A 239 4.72 -0.39 -5.81
C SER A 239 4.74 -1.84 -5.29
N VAL A 240 5.89 -2.30 -4.80
CA VAL A 240 6.03 -3.65 -4.20
C VAL A 240 5.24 -3.74 -2.89
N LYS A 241 5.29 -2.71 -2.04
CA LYS A 241 4.48 -2.63 -0.82
C LYS A 241 3.00 -2.80 -1.14
N LEU A 242 2.44 -2.02 -2.07
CA LEU A 242 1.04 -2.17 -2.47
C LEU A 242 0.70 -3.58 -2.97
N LYS A 243 1.61 -4.22 -3.71
CA LYS A 243 1.42 -5.59 -4.22
C LYS A 243 1.36 -6.63 -3.08
N LEU A 244 2.21 -6.46 -2.07
CA LEU A 244 2.19 -7.26 -0.85
C LEU A 244 0.89 -7.03 -0.06
N GLU A 245 0.48 -5.78 0.09
CA GLU A 245 -0.76 -5.38 0.77
C GLU A 245 -2.00 -6.03 0.14
N PHE A 246 -2.09 -6.00 -1.19
CA PHE A 246 -3.16 -6.63 -1.97
C PHE A 246 -3.18 -8.15 -1.82
N THR A 247 -2.00 -8.77 -1.81
CA THR A 247 -1.85 -10.21 -1.60
C THR A 247 -2.37 -10.62 -0.23
N VAL A 248 -2.01 -9.88 0.82
CA VAL A 248 -2.47 -10.15 2.19
C VAL A 248 -3.98 -9.99 2.31
N LEU A 249 -4.57 -8.93 1.74
CA LEU A 249 -6.02 -8.74 1.78
C LEU A 249 -6.77 -9.93 1.16
N ASN A 250 -6.34 -10.38 -0.02
CA ASN A 250 -6.97 -11.52 -0.70
C ASN A 250 -6.90 -12.81 0.13
N GLN A 251 -5.82 -13.02 0.89
CA GLN A 251 -5.69 -14.16 1.79
C GLN A 251 -6.65 -14.07 2.99
N LEU A 252 -6.79 -12.88 3.58
CA LEU A 252 -7.75 -12.65 4.69
C LEU A 252 -9.19 -12.92 4.26
N ILE A 253 -9.59 -12.43 3.08
CA ILE A 253 -10.95 -12.64 2.54
C ILE A 253 -11.21 -14.13 2.32
N ARG A 254 -10.22 -14.89 1.85
CA ARG A 254 -10.33 -16.35 1.67
C ARG A 254 -10.57 -17.09 2.99
N ILE A 255 -9.94 -16.67 4.09
CA ILE A 255 -10.14 -17.26 5.42
C ILE A 255 -11.51 -16.88 6.00
N SER A 256 -11.97 -15.65 5.75
CA SER A 256 -13.23 -15.15 6.30
C SER A 256 -14.48 -15.74 5.65
N LYS A 257 -14.39 -16.37 4.47
CA LYS A 257 -15.53 -17.06 3.85
C LYS A 257 -15.66 -18.46 4.47
N PRO A 258 -16.73 -18.77 5.22
CA PRO A 258 -16.97 -20.13 5.68
C PRO A 258 -17.06 -21.06 4.46
N SER A 259 -16.28 -22.14 4.45
CA SER A 259 -16.38 -23.18 3.43
C SER A 259 -17.76 -23.83 3.50
N ASN A 260 -18.69 -23.39 2.66
CA ASN A 260 -20.01 -24.00 2.52
C ASN A 260 -19.98 -25.31 1.69
N ASN A 261 -18.82 -25.97 1.59
CA ASN A 261 -18.62 -27.18 0.79
C ASN A 261 -18.41 -28.42 1.67
N PHE A 262 -19.35 -28.68 2.59
CA PHE A 262 -19.48 -30.01 3.19
C PHE A 262 -20.95 -30.39 3.34
N SER A 263 -21.62 -30.52 2.21
CA SER A 263 -22.78 -31.41 2.13
C SER A 263 -22.24 -32.78 1.72
N LEU A 264 -22.06 -33.66 2.70
CA LEU A 264 -21.83 -35.08 2.48
C LEU A 264 -22.96 -35.62 1.58
N ASN A 265 -22.62 -35.98 0.33
CA ASN A 265 -23.28 -37.11 -0.31
C ASN A 265 -22.81 -38.34 0.47
N LEU A 266 -23.56 -38.72 1.51
CA LEU A 266 -23.54 -40.11 1.94
C LEU A 266 -24.35 -40.86 0.89
N ASP A 267 -23.61 -41.53 0.01
CA ASP A 267 -24.14 -42.58 -0.86
C ASP A 267 -24.97 -43.56 -0.02
N GLU A 268 -26.18 -43.76 -0.50
CA GLU A 268 -27.08 -44.84 -0.14
C GLU A 268 -26.46 -46.19 -0.58
N PRO A 269 -26.35 -47.21 0.28
CA PRO A 269 -26.38 -48.59 -0.15
C PRO A 269 -27.76 -49.16 0.18
N GLY A 270 -28.47 -49.56 -0.88
CA GLY A 270 -29.87 -49.97 -0.81
C GLY A 270 -30.15 -51.15 0.11
N ASN A 271 -31.38 -51.15 0.63
CA ASN A 271 -32.08 -52.38 1.01
C ASN A 271 -33.60 -52.15 0.90
N GLN A 272 -34.25 -52.77 -0.07
CA GLN A 272 -35.72 -52.92 -0.09
C GLN A 272 -36.13 -53.93 1.01
N PRO A 273 -37.31 -53.79 1.64
CA PRO A 273 -38.47 -54.53 1.12
C PRO A 273 -39.88 -53.90 1.31
N ALA A 274 -40.72 -54.20 0.30
CA ALA A 274 -42.14 -54.60 0.33
C ALA A 274 -43.29 -53.59 0.64
N PRO A 275 -44.50 -53.84 0.09
CA PRO A 275 -45.53 -52.83 -0.17
C PRO A 275 -46.68 -52.82 0.85
N GLY A 276 -47.20 -51.63 1.12
CA GLY A 276 -48.51 -51.40 1.74
C GLY A 276 -48.45 -50.55 3.00
N THR A 277 -49.06 -49.36 2.95
CA THR A 277 -50.17 -48.89 3.80
C THR A 277 -50.52 -47.43 3.43
N ARG A 278 -51.81 -47.09 3.48
CA ARG A 278 -52.49 -45.86 2.98
C ARG A 278 -52.03 -44.52 3.61
N PRO A 279 -52.34 -43.38 2.95
CA PRO A 279 -51.95 -42.04 3.41
C PRO A 279 -52.88 -41.49 4.50
N GLY A 280 -52.29 -40.83 5.50
CA GLY A 280 -53.02 -40.19 6.59
C GLY A 280 -52.39 -38.85 7.01
N VAL A 281 -53.10 -37.78 6.66
CA VAL A 281 -53.36 -36.55 7.44
C VAL A 281 -52.21 -35.56 7.71
N ALA A 282 -52.53 -34.30 7.40
CA ALA A 282 -51.76 -33.06 7.56
C ALA A 282 -51.54 -32.63 9.01
N ASN A 283 -50.47 -31.86 9.29
CA ASN A 283 -50.54 -30.40 9.53
C ASN A 283 -49.24 -29.78 10.08
N HIS A 284 -49.18 -28.45 9.90
CA HIS A 284 -48.38 -27.44 10.62
C HIS A 284 -46.97 -27.06 10.14
N SER A 285 -46.98 -26.08 9.22
CA SER A 285 -46.34 -24.77 9.35
C SER A 285 -45.35 -24.53 10.50
N SER A 286 -44.07 -24.32 10.17
CA SER A 286 -43.27 -23.27 10.79
C SER A 286 -42.20 -22.76 9.81
N THR A 287 -42.49 -21.61 9.20
CA THR A 287 -41.59 -20.81 8.39
C THR A 287 -40.53 -20.15 9.27
N THR A 288 -39.38 -20.81 9.45
CA THR A 288 -38.23 -20.16 10.06
C THR A 288 -37.45 -19.40 8.98
N LYS A 289 -37.80 -18.12 8.80
CA LYS A 289 -37.03 -17.16 8.01
C LYS A 289 -35.64 -16.98 8.64
N HIS A 290 -34.63 -17.66 8.09
CA HIS A 290 -33.24 -17.27 8.31
C HIS A 290 -33.01 -15.90 7.65
N ARG A 291 -32.97 -14.84 8.46
CA ARG A 291 -32.46 -13.52 8.05
C ARG A 291 -30.97 -13.64 7.77
N THR A 292 -30.64 -13.78 6.50
CA THR A 292 -29.30 -13.57 5.96
C THR A 292 -28.94 -12.09 6.12
N TRP A 293 -28.14 -11.77 7.14
CA TRP A 293 -27.41 -10.51 7.17
C TRP A 293 -26.24 -10.62 6.20
N ALA A 294 -26.52 -10.37 4.93
CA ALA A 294 -25.49 -10.03 3.96
C ALA A 294 -24.93 -8.65 4.33
N CYS A 295 -23.87 -8.61 5.14
CA CYS A 295 -23.01 -7.44 5.26
C CYS A 295 -22.30 -7.23 3.92
N GLY A 296 -22.95 -6.46 3.05
CA GLY A 296 -22.39 -6.00 1.80
C GLY A 296 -21.42 -4.86 2.05
N TRP A 297 -20.15 -5.17 2.28
CA TRP A 297 -19.02 -4.29 2.00
C TRP A 297 -17.81 -5.15 1.62
N ALA A 298 -17.64 -5.34 0.31
CA ALA A 298 -16.42 -5.74 -0.36
C ALA A 298 -16.48 -5.15 -1.78
#